data_AF-A0A420ZCG6-F1
#
_entry.id   AF-A0A420ZCG6-F1
#
_cell.length_a   1.000
_cell.length_b   1.000
_cell.length_c   1.000
_cell.angle_alpha   90.00
_cell.angle_beta   90.00
_cell.angle_gamma   90.00
#
_symmetry.space_group_name_H-M   'P 1'
#
loop_
_entity.id
_entity.type
_entity.pdbx_description
1 polymer ?
#
loop_
_entity_poly.entity_id
_entity_poly.type
_entity_poly.pdbx_seq_one_letter_code
_entity_poly.pdbx_strand_id
1 'polypeptide(L)'
;MLEDEGVTALHVASGSVCDSPPWYFQHMRLPAGRNLKWAAGIKNKVSVPVVVAGRMGDPIEIRRALNGGFVDAVVLGRPLIADPDLPKKMRGKQDEDIIQCGACLQSCLVKVKSGGGLSCIIDPEAAASRS
;
A
#
# COMPACT_ATOMS: atom_id res chain seq x y z
N MET A 1 14.15 0.71 23.94
CA MET A 1 13.69 0.95 22.55
C MET A 1 12.42 0.15 22.32
N LEU A 2 11.56 0.47 21.33
CA LEU A 2 10.33 -0.31 21.07
C LEU A 2 10.62 -1.81 20.80
N GLU A 3 11.80 -2.12 20.31
CA GLU A 3 12.29 -3.49 20.08
C GLU A 3 12.41 -4.28 21.40
N ASP A 4 12.79 -3.60 22.50
CA ASP A 4 12.90 -4.22 23.83
C ASP A 4 11.53 -4.49 24.47
N GLU A 5 10.48 -3.85 23.94
CA GLU A 5 9.08 -4.03 24.36
C GLU A 5 8.36 -5.14 23.56
N GLY A 6 9.10 -5.93 22.77
CA GLY A 6 8.57 -7.08 22.03
C GLY A 6 7.90 -6.75 20.69
N VAL A 7 8.12 -5.55 20.15
CA VAL A 7 7.68 -5.22 18.78
C VAL A 7 8.40 -6.11 17.76
N THR A 8 7.66 -6.78 16.89
CA THR A 8 8.20 -7.73 15.90
C THR A 8 8.31 -7.17 14.49
N ALA A 9 7.70 -6.02 14.21
CA ALA A 9 7.83 -5.31 12.93
C ALA A 9 7.38 -3.86 13.08
N LEU A 10 7.90 -2.99 12.22
CA LEU A 10 7.46 -1.59 12.10
C LEU A 10 6.71 -1.37 10.80
N HIS A 11 5.45 -0.95 10.90
CA HIS A 11 4.64 -0.55 9.75
C HIS A 11 4.70 0.97 9.56
N VAL A 12 5.30 1.38 8.45
CA VAL A 12 5.51 2.79 8.11
C VAL A 12 4.39 3.28 7.18
N ALA A 13 3.64 4.26 7.68
CA ALA A 13 2.66 5.05 6.95
C ALA A 13 2.84 6.53 7.29
N SER A 14 2.07 7.42 6.66
CA SER A 14 2.17 8.86 6.91
C SER A 14 0.82 9.53 7.01
N GLY A 15 0.82 10.66 7.70
CA GLY A 15 -0.34 11.53 7.86
C GLY A 15 -1.30 11.13 8.98
N SER A 16 -2.23 12.01 9.27
CA SER A 16 -3.35 11.83 10.19
C SER A 16 -4.65 12.24 9.49
N VAL A 17 -5.78 11.68 9.94
CA VAL A 17 -7.09 12.03 9.37
C VAL A 17 -7.42 13.51 9.59
N CYS A 18 -7.01 14.07 10.73
CA CYS A 18 -7.38 15.43 11.15
C CYS A 18 -6.43 16.50 10.63
N ASP A 19 -5.11 16.26 10.67
CA ASP A 19 -4.11 17.33 10.44
C ASP A 19 -3.48 17.24 9.06
N SER A 20 -3.38 16.02 8.51
CA SER A 20 -2.77 15.79 7.20
C SER A 20 -3.53 14.74 6.36
N PRO A 21 -4.85 14.92 6.15
CA PRO A 21 -5.68 13.97 5.42
C PRO A 21 -5.13 13.55 4.04
N PRO A 22 -4.53 14.45 3.23
CA PRO A 22 -3.87 14.05 1.99
C PRO A 22 -2.86 12.90 2.18
N TRP A 23 -2.00 13.01 3.19
CA TRP A 23 -0.98 12.02 3.53
C TRP A 23 -1.58 10.75 4.13
N TYR A 24 -2.67 10.86 4.89
CA TYR A 24 -3.34 9.68 5.43
C TYR A 24 -4.03 8.86 4.33
N PHE A 25 -4.83 9.51 3.47
CA PHE A 25 -5.59 8.81 2.43
C PHE A 25 -4.81 8.55 1.14
N GLN A 26 -3.65 9.19 0.95
CA GLN A 26 -2.72 8.89 -0.14
C GLN A 26 -3.41 8.99 -1.52
N HIS A 27 -4.00 10.14 -1.81
CA HIS A 27 -4.75 10.41 -3.05
C HIS A 27 -3.84 10.63 -4.28
N MET A 28 -4.45 10.64 -5.46
CA MET A 28 -3.76 10.63 -6.76
C MET A 28 -2.74 11.76 -6.99
N ARG A 29 -2.84 12.91 -6.31
CA ARG A 29 -1.90 14.03 -6.48
C ARG A 29 -0.57 13.84 -5.74
N LEU A 30 -0.53 12.99 -4.70
CA LEU A 30 0.70 12.75 -3.97
C LEU A 30 1.67 11.89 -4.78
N PRO A 31 2.99 12.12 -4.66
CA PRO A 31 3.96 11.27 -5.32
C PRO A 31 3.85 9.83 -4.80
N ALA A 32 3.92 8.85 -5.71
CA ALA A 32 4.08 7.46 -5.34
C ALA A 32 5.40 7.25 -4.59
N GLY A 33 5.45 6.27 -3.68
CA GLY A 33 6.70 5.85 -3.03
C GLY A 33 7.31 6.85 -2.02
N ARG A 34 6.66 7.96 -1.63
CA ARG A 34 7.27 8.88 -0.65
C ARG A 34 7.58 8.20 0.69
N ASN A 35 6.66 7.35 1.16
CA ASN A 35 6.85 6.63 2.41
C ASN A 35 8.04 5.67 2.36
N LEU A 36 8.43 5.18 1.17
CA LEU A 36 9.59 4.29 1.00
C LEU A 36 10.89 4.97 1.44
N LYS A 37 11.06 6.26 1.15
CA LYS A 37 12.24 7.02 1.59
C LYS A 37 12.34 7.09 3.11
N TRP A 38 11.21 7.31 3.80
CA TRP A 38 11.17 7.34 5.25
C TRP A 38 11.37 5.95 5.86
N ALA A 39 10.73 4.93 5.28
CA ALA A 39 10.89 3.54 5.69
C ALA A 39 12.36 3.07 5.59
N ALA A 40 13.06 3.40 4.49
CA ALA A 40 14.48 3.09 4.34
C ALA A 40 15.35 3.76 5.43
N GLY A 41 15.04 5.01 5.78
CA GLY A 41 15.73 5.71 6.86
C GLY A 41 15.51 5.09 8.24
N ILE A 42 14.33 4.51 8.48
CA ILE A 42 14.01 3.76 9.70
C ILE A 42 14.72 2.42 9.69
N LYS A 43 14.67 1.69 8.57
CA LYS A 43 15.29 0.37 8.42
C LYS A 43 16.79 0.38 8.72
N ASN A 44 17.49 1.44 8.35
CA ASN A 44 18.92 1.60 8.67
C ASN A 44 19.23 1.78 10.16
N LYS A 45 18.22 1.91 11.03
CA LYS A 45 18.37 2.21 12.46
C LYS A 45 17.75 1.17 13.39
N VAL A 46 17.10 0.14 12.84
CA VAL A 46 16.38 -0.89 13.60
C VAL A 46 16.78 -2.27 13.12
N SER A 47 16.63 -3.25 14.00
CA SER A 47 16.88 -4.67 13.71
C SER A 47 15.61 -5.42 13.33
N VAL A 48 14.44 -4.94 13.76
CA VAL A 48 13.15 -5.53 13.40
C VAL A 48 12.75 -5.24 11.95
N PRO A 49 12.00 -6.15 11.29
CA PRO A 49 11.49 -5.93 9.94
C PRO A 49 10.71 -4.61 9.78
N VAL A 50 10.95 -3.91 8.67
CA VAL A 50 10.25 -2.67 8.32
C VAL A 50 9.39 -2.90 7.09
N VAL A 51 8.10 -2.62 7.21
CA VAL A 51 7.12 -2.73 6.12
C VAL A 51 6.52 -1.37 5.80
N VAL A 52 6.20 -1.11 4.53
CA VAL A 52 5.73 0.22 4.09
C VAL A 52 4.40 0.18 3.36
N ALA A 53 3.49 1.07 3.76
CA ALA A 53 2.26 1.37 3.04
C ALA A 53 2.33 2.73 2.36
N GLY A 54 1.34 3.00 1.51
CA GLY A 54 1.11 4.31 0.91
C GLY A 54 1.58 4.37 -0.54
N ARG A 55 0.61 4.31 -1.45
CA ARG A 55 0.82 4.34 -2.90
C ARG A 55 1.88 3.34 -3.41
N MET A 56 1.99 2.21 -2.73
CA MET A 56 2.60 0.99 -3.26
C MET A 56 1.58 0.29 -4.15
N GLY A 57 2.01 -0.52 -5.11
CA GLY A 57 1.13 -1.24 -6.05
C GLY A 57 1.68 -1.31 -7.46
N ASP A 58 2.63 -0.45 -7.82
CA ASP A 58 3.39 -0.58 -9.06
C ASP A 58 4.43 -1.71 -8.91
N PRO A 59 4.39 -2.76 -9.75
CA PRO A 59 5.34 -3.88 -9.71
C PRO A 59 6.80 -3.45 -9.78
N ILE A 60 7.11 -2.43 -10.59
CA ILE A 60 8.48 -1.92 -10.76
C ILE A 60 8.97 -1.32 -9.45
N GLU A 61 8.15 -0.49 -8.82
CA GLU A 61 8.48 0.14 -7.54
C GLU A 61 8.55 -0.88 -6.40
N ILE A 62 7.69 -1.90 -6.39
CA ILE A 62 7.74 -2.98 -5.40
C ILE A 62 9.05 -3.77 -5.54
N ARG A 63 9.42 -4.18 -6.76
CA ARG A 63 10.69 -4.88 -7.03
C ARG A 63 11.88 -4.01 -6.63
N ARG A 64 11.86 -2.71 -6.96
CA ARG A 64 12.89 -1.75 -6.56
C ARG A 64 13.01 -1.65 -5.04
N ALA A 65 11.89 -1.59 -4.33
CA ALA A 65 11.85 -1.50 -2.88
C ALA A 65 12.46 -2.72 -2.18
N LEU A 66 12.06 -3.92 -2.62
CA LEU A 66 12.49 -5.18 -2.02
C LEU A 66 13.94 -5.54 -2.41
N ASN A 67 14.27 -5.49 -3.70
CA ASN A 67 15.62 -5.84 -4.18
C ASN A 67 16.67 -4.83 -3.70
N GLY A 68 16.28 -3.57 -3.48
CA GLY A 68 17.15 -2.54 -2.91
C GLY A 68 17.35 -2.65 -1.40
N GLY A 69 16.66 -3.58 -0.72
CA GLY A 69 16.75 -3.75 0.74
C GLY A 69 16.17 -2.58 1.53
N PHE A 70 15.41 -1.69 0.89
CA PHE A 70 14.85 -0.48 1.54
C PHE A 70 13.77 -0.82 2.57
N VAL A 71 13.10 -1.95 2.39
CA VAL A 71 12.07 -2.51 3.29
C VAL A 71 12.09 -4.03 3.22
N ASP A 72 11.48 -4.71 4.19
CA ASP A 72 11.32 -6.17 4.22
C ASP A 72 10.04 -6.62 3.51
N ALA A 73 9.00 -5.79 3.52
CA ALA A 73 7.77 -6.04 2.80
C ALA A 73 7.06 -4.74 2.39
N VAL A 74 6.17 -4.87 1.41
CA VAL A 74 5.24 -3.82 1.00
C VAL A 74 3.84 -4.16 1.48
N VAL A 75 3.11 -3.16 1.97
CA VAL A 75 1.74 -3.30 2.43
C VAL A 75 0.80 -2.78 1.33
N LEU A 76 -0.07 -3.66 0.86
CA LEU A 76 -1.02 -3.36 -0.22
C LEU A 76 -2.45 -3.34 0.33
N GLY A 77 -3.06 -2.17 0.36
CA GLY A 77 -4.49 -2.00 0.64
C GLY A 77 -5.28 -1.90 -0.67
N ARG A 78 -5.54 -0.65 -1.10
CA ARG A 78 -6.27 -0.34 -2.35
C ARG A 78 -5.77 -1.08 -3.62
N PRO A 79 -4.47 -1.35 -3.83
CA PRO A 79 -4.03 -2.20 -4.94
C PRO A 79 -4.67 -3.58 -4.96
N LEU A 80 -4.86 -4.24 -3.80
CA LEU A 80 -5.51 -5.55 -3.74
C LEU A 80 -7.03 -5.48 -3.92
N ILE A 81 -7.63 -4.29 -3.77
CA ILE A 81 -9.03 -4.07 -4.15
C ILE A 81 -9.14 -3.87 -5.67
N ALA A 82 -8.13 -3.29 -6.32
CA ALA A 82 -8.12 -3.13 -7.76
C ALA A 82 -7.70 -4.41 -8.49
N ASP A 83 -6.77 -5.17 -7.90
CA ASP A 83 -6.25 -6.42 -8.43
C ASP A 83 -5.86 -7.36 -7.29
N PRO A 84 -6.77 -8.26 -6.88
CA PRO A 84 -6.47 -9.23 -5.83
C PRO A 84 -5.40 -10.25 -6.22
N ASP A 85 -5.22 -10.50 -7.51
CA ASP A 85 -4.22 -11.44 -8.04
C ASP A 85 -2.86 -10.78 -8.26
N LEU A 86 -2.70 -9.49 -7.94
CA LEU A 86 -1.43 -8.75 -8.09
C LEU A 86 -0.21 -9.53 -7.56
N PRO A 87 -0.20 -10.09 -6.34
CA PRO A 87 0.97 -10.85 -5.86
C PRO A 87 1.25 -12.12 -6.69
N LYS A 88 0.19 -12.77 -7.18
CA LYS A 88 0.29 -13.98 -8.01
C LYS A 88 0.83 -13.63 -9.40
N LYS A 89 0.32 -12.59 -10.04
CA LYS A 89 0.78 -12.06 -11.33
C LYS A 89 2.23 -11.62 -11.27
N MET A 90 2.61 -10.87 -10.24
CA MET A 90 4.01 -10.47 -10.01
C MET A 90 4.96 -11.66 -9.89
N ARG A 91 4.54 -12.70 -9.15
CA ARG A 91 5.31 -13.95 -9.01
C ARG A 91 5.43 -14.68 -10.35
N GLY A 92 4.37 -14.67 -11.15
CA GLY A 92 4.32 -15.24 -12.50
C GLY A 92 5.02 -14.42 -13.59
N LYS A 93 5.58 -13.24 -13.26
CA LYS A 93 6.15 -12.27 -14.21
C LYS A 93 5.13 -11.78 -15.26
N GLN A 94 3.87 -11.68 -14.87
CA GLN A 94 2.76 -11.15 -15.69
C GLN A 94 2.46 -9.72 -15.26
N ASP A 95 3.49 -8.86 -15.27
CA ASP A 95 3.38 -7.50 -14.71
C ASP A 95 2.46 -6.62 -15.60
N GLU A 96 2.34 -6.95 -16.89
CA GLU A 96 1.46 -6.32 -17.88
C GLU A 96 -0.04 -6.56 -17.63
N ASP A 97 -0.39 -7.65 -16.94
CA ASP A 97 -1.79 -8.02 -16.64
C ASP A 97 -2.27 -7.41 -15.31
N ILE A 98 -1.42 -6.61 -14.65
CA ILE A 98 -1.73 -6.04 -13.32
C ILE A 98 -2.61 -4.80 -13.46
N ILE A 99 -3.76 -4.83 -12.78
CA ILE A 99 -4.68 -3.71 -12.71
C ILE A 99 -4.21 -2.73 -11.62
N GLN A 100 -3.59 -1.63 -12.03
CA GLN A 100 -3.04 -0.66 -11.09
C GLN A 100 -4.13 0.19 -10.43
N CYS A 101 -4.03 0.38 -9.11
CA CYS A 101 -4.89 1.31 -8.39
C CYS A 101 -4.59 2.77 -8.77
N GLY A 102 -5.59 3.47 -9.31
CA GLY A 102 -5.50 4.90 -9.67
C GLY A 102 -5.52 5.89 -8.49
N ALA A 103 -5.49 5.41 -7.24
CA ALA A 103 -5.51 6.24 -6.02
C ALA A 103 -6.66 7.28 -5.98
N CYS A 104 -7.82 6.95 -6.56
CA CYS A 104 -8.93 7.88 -6.80
C CYS A 104 -9.76 8.21 -5.55
N LEU A 105 -9.81 7.27 -4.59
CA LEU A 105 -10.63 7.32 -3.37
C LEU A 105 -12.15 7.36 -3.61
N GLN A 106 -12.62 7.35 -4.86
CA GLN A 106 -14.03 7.58 -5.21
C GLN A 106 -14.96 6.41 -4.86
N SER A 107 -14.49 5.18 -5.00
CA SER A 107 -15.31 3.98 -4.74
C SER A 107 -14.90 3.33 -3.42
N CYS A 108 -13.60 3.18 -3.16
CA CYS A 108 -13.11 2.51 -1.96
C CYS A 108 -13.37 3.31 -0.68
N LEU A 109 -12.85 4.54 -0.59
CA LEU A 109 -12.97 5.32 0.64
C LEU A 109 -14.37 5.89 0.84
N VAL A 110 -14.98 6.45 -0.21
CA VAL A 110 -16.30 7.08 -0.11
C VAL A 110 -17.37 6.07 0.32
N LYS A 111 -17.43 4.88 -0.31
CA LYS A 111 -18.44 3.89 0.06
C LYS A 111 -18.24 3.31 1.45
N VAL A 112 -16.99 3.04 1.85
CA VAL A 112 -16.71 2.60 3.23
C VAL A 112 -17.18 3.66 4.23
N LYS A 113 -16.90 4.94 3.95
CA LYS A 113 -17.38 6.05 4.79
C LYS A 113 -18.89 6.21 4.80
N SER A 114 -19.59 5.84 3.73
CA SER A 114 -21.05 5.89 3.65
C SER A 114 -21.74 4.59 4.06
N GLY A 115 -21.01 3.61 4.59
CA GLY A 115 -21.56 2.29 4.97
C GLY A 115 -21.93 1.37 3.80
N GLY A 116 -21.60 1.75 2.56
CA GLY A 116 -21.94 1.02 1.32
C GLY A 116 -20.98 -0.12 0.96
N GLY A 117 -20.15 -0.56 1.91
CA GLY A 117 -19.13 -1.59 1.72
C GLY A 117 -17.90 -1.15 0.92
N LEU A 118 -16.94 -2.05 0.78
CA LEU A 118 -15.72 -1.83 0.00
C LEU A 118 -16.01 -2.00 -1.50
N SER A 119 -15.42 -1.18 -2.39
CA SER A 119 -15.35 -1.46 -3.83
C SER A 119 -14.28 -0.64 -4.55
N CYS A 120 -14.05 -0.92 -5.84
CA CYS A 120 -13.12 -0.18 -6.70
C CYS A 120 -13.86 0.44 -7.89
N ILE A 121 -13.31 1.53 -8.45
CA ILE A 121 -13.83 2.16 -9.69
C ILE A 121 -13.23 1.49 -10.94
N ILE A 122 -12.05 0.91 -10.80
CA ILE A 122 -11.30 0.29 -11.91
C ILE A 122 -11.79 -1.14 -12.09
N ASP A 123 -11.99 -1.85 -10.99
CA ASP A 123 -12.59 -3.18 -10.97
C ASP A 123 -13.89 -3.14 -10.14
N PRO A 124 -15.06 -2.96 -10.77
CA PRO A 124 -16.33 -2.97 -10.07
C PRO A 124 -16.71 -4.35 -9.52
N GLU A 125 -16.12 -5.44 -10.03
CA GLU A 125 -16.41 -6.82 -9.61
C GLU A 125 -15.58 -7.26 -8.40
N ALA A 126 -14.47 -6.57 -8.11
CA ALA A 126 -13.56 -6.87 -6.99
C ALA A 126 -14.26 -6.96 -5.61
N ALA A 127 -15.39 -6.29 -5.44
CA ALA A 127 -16.18 -6.32 -4.21
C ALA A 127 -17.42 -7.23 -4.26
N ALA A 128 -17.94 -7.53 -5.46
CA ALA A 128 -19.20 -8.25 -5.62
C ALA A 128 -19.01 -9.78 -5.68
N SER A 129 -17.84 -10.26 -6.09
CA SER A 129 -17.61 -11.67 -6.41
C SER A 129 -17.08 -12.51 -5.24
N ARG A 130 -17.00 -11.98 -4.01
CA ARG A 130 -16.19 -12.58 -2.92
C ARG A 130 -16.83 -12.56 -1.54
N SER A 131 -18.17 -12.57 -1.47
CA SER A 131 -18.95 -12.81 -0.25
C SER A 131 -19.38 -14.27 -0.14
#